data_AF-A0A653ZE93-F1
#
_entry.id   AF-A0A653ZE93-F1
#
_cell.length_a   1.000
_cell.length_b   1.000
_cell.length_c   1.000
_cell.angle_alpha   90.00
_cell.angle_beta   90.00
_cell.angle_gamma   90.00
#
_symmetry.space_group_name_H-M   'P 1'
#
loop_
_entity.id
_entity.type
_entity.pdbx_description
1 polymer ?
#
loop_
_entity_poly.entity_id
_entity_poly.type
_entity_poly.pdbx_seq_one_letter_code
_entity_poly.pdbx_strand_id
1 'polypeptide(L)'
;MHINSSQQRGSSLIEVLITLLIFTVGMLGLAALQLNALQGSSDSAQRSQSTWVLQDIAERIRANPAGTAAQYAAAPNCANPPVSRCADYYDPATSAKVTAQNCTAAQMAAFDRWESQCSYAGLASNTINGRFTSRDFITPPDNNITLGIVAAGNTITLQGFWLGRAGAGKNTFAPGIPAFEVRR
;
A
#
# COMPACT_ATOMS: atom_id res chain seq x y z
N MET A 1 34.45 28.63 61.32
CA MET A 1 33.71 27.85 60.31
C MET A 1 34.74 27.06 59.51
N HIS A 2 34.99 25.79 59.88
CA HIS A 2 35.99 24.94 59.25
C HIS A 2 35.37 24.27 58.02
N ILE A 3 35.84 24.60 56.81
CA ILE A 3 35.51 23.85 55.60
C ILE A 3 36.47 22.67 55.53
N ASN A 4 36.01 21.48 55.90
CA ASN A 4 36.77 20.25 55.71
C ASN A 4 36.85 19.94 54.22
N SER A 5 38.03 20.08 53.64
CA SER A 5 38.35 19.64 52.27
C SER A 5 38.56 18.13 52.28
N SER A 6 37.50 17.37 52.00
CA SER A 6 37.60 15.94 51.73
C SER A 6 38.35 15.72 50.41
N GLN A 7 39.42 14.93 50.45
CA GLN A 7 40.25 14.58 49.28
C GLN A 7 39.38 14.07 48.12
N GLN A 8 39.39 14.78 46.98
CA GLN A 8 38.84 14.29 45.72
C GLN A 8 39.63 13.05 45.29
N ARG A 9 39.07 11.87 45.53
CA ARG A 9 39.56 10.63 44.93
C ARG A 9 39.19 10.68 43.45
N GLY A 10 40.18 10.54 42.57
CA GLY A 10 40.08 10.67 41.10
C GLY A 10 39.24 9.60 40.40
N SER A 11 38.10 9.18 40.97
CA SER A 11 37.16 8.21 40.41
C SER A 11 36.03 8.83 39.57
N SER A 12 35.93 10.17 39.47
CA SER A 12 34.83 10.79 38.71
C SER A 12 34.93 10.57 37.19
N LEU A 13 36.15 10.48 36.64
CA LEU A 13 36.35 10.33 35.19
C LEU A 13 35.96 8.92 34.72
N ILE A 14 36.26 7.88 35.51
CA ILE A 14 35.83 6.51 35.22
C ILE A 14 34.32 6.33 35.42
N GLU A 15 33.73 7.02 36.40
CA GLU A 15 32.28 7.02 36.65
C GLU A 15 31.49 7.66 35.50
N VAL A 16 31.96 8.79 34.98
CA VAL A 16 31.37 9.43 33.80
C VAL A 16 31.54 8.55 32.54
N LEU A 17 32.68 7.88 32.39
CA LEU A 17 32.90 6.97 31.26
C LEU A 17 31.92 5.79 31.28
N ILE A 18 31.69 5.20 32.46
CA ILE A 18 30.75 4.09 32.64
C ILE A 18 29.30 4.54 32.41
N THR A 19 28.92 5.73 32.90
CA THR A 19 27.56 6.26 32.66
C THR A 19 27.32 6.52 31.17
N LEU A 20 28.28 7.09 30.45
CA LEU A 20 28.21 7.28 29.00
C LEU A 20 28.15 5.94 28.24
N LEU A 21 28.90 4.93 28.68
CA LEU A 21 28.85 3.59 28.10
C LEU A 21 27.45 2.97 28.25
N ILE A 22 26.89 2.98 29.45
CA ILE A 22 25.55 2.43 29.70
C ILE A 22 24.49 3.23 28.93
N PHE A 23 24.61 4.55 28.90
CA PHE A 23 23.69 5.43 28.18
C PHE A 23 23.70 5.18 26.67
N THR A 24 24.88 5.08 26.06
CA THR A 24 25.01 4.84 24.62
C THR A 24 24.47 3.47 24.22
N VAL A 25 24.75 2.42 25.00
CA VAL A 25 24.15 1.09 24.79
C VAL A 25 22.63 1.12 24.95
N GLY A 26 22.11 1.83 25.96
CA GLY A 26 20.67 2.02 26.15
C GLY A 26 20.00 2.74 24.99
N MET A 27 20.61 3.82 24.48
CA MET A 27 20.09 4.56 23.32
C MET A 27 20.11 3.74 22.04
N LEU A 28 21.14 2.92 21.81
CA LEU A 28 21.17 2.01 20.65
C LEU A 28 20.02 0.98 20.72
N GLY A 29 19.72 0.47 21.93
CA GLY A 29 18.57 -0.40 22.16
C GLY A 29 17.23 0.29 21.83
N LEU A 30 17.04 1.53 22.27
CA LEU A 30 15.84 2.32 21.96
C LEU A 30 15.71 2.62 20.46
N ALA A 31 16.82 2.97 19.79
CA ALA A 31 16.83 3.22 18.35
C ALA A 31 16.41 1.96 17.56
N ALA A 32 16.90 0.78 17.94
CA ALA A 32 16.50 -0.48 17.33
C ALA A 32 14.99 -0.75 17.51
N LEU A 33 14.44 -0.48 18.70
CA LEU A 33 13.00 -0.61 18.95
C LEU A 33 12.19 0.40 18.13
N GLN A 34 12.65 1.64 18.01
CA GLN A 34 12.00 2.67 17.20
C GLN A 34 11.95 2.28 15.72
N LEU A 35 13.04 1.75 15.16
CA LEU A 35 13.07 1.26 13.78
C LEU A 35 12.10 0.08 13.56
N ASN A 36 11.99 -0.83 14.53
CA ASN A 36 11.01 -1.93 14.47
C ASN A 36 9.57 -1.42 14.54
N ALA A 37 9.29 -0.43 15.40
CA ALA A 37 7.98 0.19 15.50
C ALA A 37 7.59 0.90 14.19
N LEU A 38 8.50 1.64 13.57
CA LEU A 38 8.28 2.31 12.28
C LEU A 38 7.94 1.30 11.17
N GLN A 39 8.71 0.20 11.07
CA GLN A 39 8.43 -0.86 10.10
C GLN A 39 7.06 -1.50 10.33
N GLY A 40 6.66 -1.73 11.59
CA GLY A 40 5.33 -2.24 11.91
C GLY A 40 4.20 -1.27 11.59
N SER A 41 4.40 0.02 11.83
CA SER A 41 3.44 1.06 11.46
C SER A 41 3.27 1.16 9.95
N SER A 42 4.36 1.08 9.18
CA SER A 42 4.33 1.11 7.72
C SER A 42 3.55 -0.08 7.16
N ASP A 43 3.85 -1.30 7.60
CA ASP A 43 3.14 -2.51 7.17
C ASP A 43 1.64 -2.46 7.51
N SER A 44 1.29 -1.96 8.70
CA SER A 44 -0.11 -1.78 9.12
C SER A 44 -0.86 -0.75 8.26
N ALA A 45 -0.18 0.32 7.84
CA ALA A 45 -0.73 1.31 6.93
C ALA A 45 -0.98 0.69 5.54
N GLN A 46 -0.02 -0.07 5.00
CA GLN A 46 -0.19 -0.75 3.71
C GLN A 46 -1.31 -1.79 3.73
N ARG A 47 -1.44 -2.56 4.82
CA ARG A 47 -2.57 -3.48 5.03
C ARG A 47 -3.91 -2.73 5.02
N SER A 48 -3.98 -1.58 5.66
CA SER A 48 -5.20 -0.76 5.70
C SER A 48 -5.53 -0.26 4.29
N GLN A 49 -4.56 0.30 3.55
CA GLN A 49 -4.76 0.76 2.17
C GLN A 49 -5.21 -0.37 1.24
N SER A 50 -4.61 -1.55 1.37
CA SER A 50 -5.01 -2.73 0.61
C SER A 50 -6.47 -3.13 0.90
N THR A 51 -6.89 -3.06 2.18
CA THR A 51 -8.28 -3.33 2.58
C THR A 51 -9.24 -2.32 1.95
N TRP A 52 -8.88 -1.04 1.92
CA TRP A 52 -9.68 0.00 1.28
C TRP A 52 -9.87 -0.26 -0.22
N VAL A 53 -8.80 -0.63 -0.93
CA VAL A 53 -8.87 -0.97 -2.37
C VAL A 53 -9.73 -2.22 -2.61
N LEU A 54 -9.61 -3.24 -1.76
CA LEU A 54 -10.42 -4.46 -1.83
C LEU A 54 -11.92 -4.17 -1.63
N GLN A 55 -12.24 -3.31 -0.68
CA GLN A 55 -13.63 -2.89 -0.42
C GLN A 55 -14.17 -2.07 -1.59
N ASP A 56 -13.39 -1.10 -2.10
CA ASP A 56 -13.78 -0.28 -3.24
C ASP A 56 -14.13 -1.13 -4.47
N ILE A 57 -13.26 -2.07 -4.86
CA ILE A 57 -13.56 -2.95 -6.01
C ILE A 57 -14.72 -3.90 -5.74
N ALA A 58 -14.90 -4.37 -4.49
CA ALA A 58 -16.05 -5.19 -4.13
C ALA A 58 -17.37 -4.43 -4.29
N GLU A 59 -17.43 -3.17 -3.83
CA GLU A 59 -18.63 -2.35 -4.00
C GLU A 59 -18.89 -2.03 -5.48
N ARG A 60 -17.84 -1.76 -6.27
CA ARG A 60 -17.98 -1.54 -7.72
C ARG A 60 -18.52 -2.77 -8.46
N ILE A 61 -18.04 -3.97 -8.10
CA ILE A 61 -18.56 -5.24 -8.63
C ILE A 61 -20.05 -5.39 -8.30
N ARG A 62 -20.48 -5.04 -7.08
CA ARG A 62 -21.90 -5.09 -6.67
C ARG A 62 -22.74 -4.04 -7.38
N ALA A 63 -22.18 -2.85 -7.63
CA ALA A 63 -22.85 -1.77 -8.36
C ALA A 63 -23.07 -2.10 -9.84
N ASN A 64 -22.34 -3.08 -10.40
CA ASN A 64 -22.47 -3.54 -11.78
C ASN A 64 -23.03 -4.98 -11.87
N PRO A 65 -24.33 -5.20 -11.58
CA PRO A 65 -24.91 -6.54 -11.57
C PRO A 65 -24.90 -7.21 -12.96
N ALA A 66 -24.86 -6.41 -14.04
CA ALA A 66 -24.84 -6.91 -15.42
C ALA A 66 -23.44 -7.32 -15.91
N GLY A 67 -22.36 -6.91 -15.25
CA GLY A 67 -21.01 -7.39 -15.58
C GLY A 67 -20.89 -8.87 -15.20
N THR A 68 -19.93 -9.65 -15.68
CA THR A 68 -19.73 -11.08 -15.31
C THR A 68 -18.47 -11.27 -14.47
N ALA A 69 -18.39 -12.35 -13.68
CA ALA A 69 -17.23 -12.61 -12.83
C ALA A 69 -15.94 -12.75 -13.67
N ALA A 70 -16.07 -13.38 -14.85
CA ALA A 70 -14.99 -13.48 -15.83
C ALA A 70 -14.50 -12.11 -16.34
N GLN A 71 -15.40 -11.12 -16.49
CA GLN A 71 -15.00 -9.77 -16.91
C GLN A 71 -14.15 -9.05 -15.86
N TYR A 72 -14.43 -9.28 -14.57
CA TYR A 72 -13.66 -8.70 -13.47
C TYR A 72 -12.34 -9.45 -13.20
N ALA A 73 -12.29 -10.76 -13.42
CA ALA A 73 -11.07 -11.57 -13.26
C ALA A 73 -10.11 -11.53 -14.47
N ALA A 74 -10.48 -10.84 -15.55
CA ALA A 74 -9.60 -10.67 -16.70
C ALA A 74 -8.36 -9.82 -16.33
N ALA A 75 -7.19 -10.22 -16.84
CA ALA A 75 -5.95 -9.48 -16.61
C ALA A 75 -6.09 -8.03 -17.12
N PRO A 76 -5.70 -7.01 -16.32
CA PRO A 76 -5.80 -5.62 -16.73
C PRO A 76 -4.63 -5.25 -17.65
N ASN A 77 -4.86 -4.34 -18.61
CA ASN A 77 -3.80 -3.76 -19.42
C ASN A 77 -3.25 -2.52 -18.72
N CYS A 78 -2.22 -2.66 -17.89
CA CYS A 78 -1.67 -1.51 -17.17
C CYS A 78 -0.81 -0.56 -18.03
N ALA A 79 -0.48 -0.94 -19.26
CA ALA A 79 0.22 -0.04 -20.18
C ALA A 79 -0.70 1.02 -20.79
N ASN A 80 -1.99 0.71 -20.94
CA ASN A 80 -2.96 1.61 -21.59
C ASN A 80 -4.28 1.66 -20.81
N PRO A 81 -4.77 2.84 -20.43
CA PRO A 81 -6.07 2.96 -19.80
C PRO A 81 -7.20 2.52 -20.76
N PRO A 82 -8.33 2.02 -20.24
CA PRO A 82 -9.51 1.71 -21.05
C PRO A 82 -10.01 2.93 -21.82
N VAL A 83 -10.45 2.69 -23.05
CA VAL A 83 -10.99 3.74 -23.94
C VAL A 83 -12.25 4.39 -23.39
N SER A 84 -13.12 3.61 -22.77
CA SER A 84 -14.34 4.07 -22.11
C SER A 84 -14.11 4.11 -20.61
N ARG A 85 -14.11 5.32 -20.03
CA ARG A 85 -14.00 5.53 -18.58
C ARG A 85 -15.35 5.98 -18.04
N CYS A 86 -15.84 5.23 -17.06
CA CYS A 86 -17.21 5.32 -16.59
C CYS A 86 -17.37 6.27 -15.41
N ALA A 87 -16.32 7.04 -15.11
CA ALA A 87 -16.27 8.07 -14.09
C ALA A 87 -15.54 9.30 -14.63
N ASP A 88 -15.88 10.47 -14.09
CA ASP A 88 -15.14 11.70 -14.32
C ASP A 88 -13.69 11.50 -13.86
N TYR A 89 -12.72 11.95 -14.65
CA TYR A 89 -11.32 11.86 -14.28
C TYR A 89 -10.54 13.10 -14.71
N TYR A 90 -9.40 13.32 -14.06
CA TYR A 90 -8.44 14.33 -14.47
C TYR A 90 -7.42 13.71 -15.42
N ASP A 91 -7.25 14.30 -16.61
CA ASP A 91 -6.25 13.86 -17.57
C ASP A 91 -4.95 14.67 -17.39
N PRO A 92 -3.85 14.05 -16.90
CA PRO A 92 -2.59 14.75 -16.70
C PRO A 92 -1.92 15.20 -18.01
N ALA A 93 -2.24 14.58 -19.15
CA ALA A 93 -1.65 14.96 -20.43
C ALA A 93 -2.23 16.26 -20.98
N THR A 94 -3.54 16.46 -20.80
CA THR A 94 -4.26 17.65 -21.28
C THR A 94 -4.51 18.68 -20.18
N SER A 95 -4.13 18.36 -18.94
CA SER A 95 -4.36 19.17 -17.73
C SER A 95 -5.84 19.54 -17.50
N ALA A 96 -6.76 18.68 -17.92
CA ALA A 96 -8.19 18.98 -17.94
C ALA A 96 -9.04 17.91 -17.25
N LYS A 97 -10.21 18.33 -16.73
CA LYS A 97 -11.26 17.40 -16.31
C LYS A 97 -11.93 16.82 -17.55
N VAL A 98 -12.05 15.49 -17.59
CA VAL A 98 -12.80 14.74 -18.61
C VAL A 98 -14.03 14.15 -17.94
N THR A 99 -15.18 14.28 -18.59
CA THR A 99 -16.46 13.76 -18.07
C THR A 99 -16.60 12.27 -18.35
N ALA A 100 -17.33 11.58 -17.48
CA ALA A 100 -17.67 10.17 -17.61
C ALA A 100 -18.36 9.86 -18.95
N GLN A 101 -18.09 8.68 -19.50
CA GLN A 101 -18.82 8.15 -20.64
C GLN A 101 -19.88 7.13 -20.21
N ASN A 102 -20.93 6.98 -21.02
CA ASN A 102 -21.88 5.90 -20.85
C ASN A 102 -21.22 4.56 -21.20
N CYS A 103 -21.04 3.72 -20.18
CA CYS A 103 -20.42 2.42 -20.32
C CYS A 103 -21.44 1.29 -20.33
N THR A 104 -21.18 0.29 -21.17
CA THR A 104 -21.77 -1.04 -21.00
C THR A 104 -21.21 -1.71 -19.73
N ALA A 105 -21.90 -2.73 -19.23
CA ALA A 105 -21.46 -3.49 -18.07
C ALA A 105 -20.05 -4.10 -18.23
N ALA A 106 -19.69 -4.50 -19.44
CA ALA A 106 -18.36 -5.02 -19.75
C ALA A 106 -17.27 -3.93 -19.73
N GLN A 107 -17.60 -2.72 -20.22
CA GLN A 107 -16.69 -1.57 -20.17
C GLN A 107 -16.51 -1.06 -18.74
N MET A 108 -17.57 -1.06 -17.93
CA MET A 108 -17.51 -0.73 -16.51
C MET A 108 -16.58 -1.69 -15.76
N ALA A 109 -16.73 -3.01 -15.96
CA ALA A 109 -15.84 -4.00 -15.36
C ALA A 109 -14.37 -3.83 -15.82
N ALA A 110 -14.14 -3.45 -17.09
CA ALA A 110 -12.81 -3.18 -17.60
C ALA A 110 -12.17 -1.92 -17.00
N PHE A 111 -12.97 -0.89 -16.73
CA PHE A 111 -12.55 0.34 -16.06
C PHE A 111 -12.24 0.08 -14.58
N ASP A 112 -13.17 -0.51 -13.84
CA ASP A 112 -13.03 -0.80 -12.41
C ASP A 112 -11.79 -1.67 -12.11
N ARG A 113 -11.59 -2.73 -12.90
CA ARG A 113 -10.45 -3.62 -12.71
C ARG A 113 -9.12 -2.93 -13.04
N TRP A 114 -9.13 -1.98 -13.98
CA TRP A 114 -7.94 -1.22 -14.34
C TRP A 114 -7.62 -0.18 -13.26
N GLU A 115 -8.61 0.56 -12.76
CA GLU A 115 -8.43 1.54 -11.68
C GLU A 115 -7.91 0.90 -10.38
N SER A 116 -8.42 -0.30 -10.05
CA SER A 116 -8.04 -1.03 -8.84
C SER A 116 -6.69 -1.76 -8.94
N GLN A 117 -6.19 -2.08 -10.15
CA GLN A 117 -4.96 -2.88 -10.35
C GLN A 117 -3.81 -2.14 -11.05
N CYS A 118 -4.06 -1.05 -11.78
CA CYS A 118 -3.05 -0.35 -12.61
C CYS A 118 -2.72 1.08 -12.17
N SER A 119 -1.48 1.49 -12.44
CA SER A 119 -0.93 2.78 -11.97
C SER A 119 -1.13 3.86 -12.97
N TYR A 120 -1.58 5.01 -12.50
CA TYR A 120 -1.47 6.23 -13.28
C TYR A 120 -0.03 6.75 -13.34
N ALA A 121 0.80 6.50 -12.32
CA ALA A 121 2.22 6.87 -12.33
C ALA A 121 3.03 6.13 -13.41
N GLY A 122 2.57 4.95 -13.85
CA GLY A 122 3.21 4.16 -14.91
C GLY A 122 2.79 4.53 -16.33
N LEU A 123 1.87 5.48 -16.51
CA LEU A 123 1.41 5.88 -17.84
C LEU A 123 2.38 6.87 -18.48
N ALA A 124 2.76 6.63 -19.73
CA ALA A 124 3.63 7.52 -20.50
C ALA A 124 3.06 8.95 -20.66
N SER A 125 1.73 9.09 -20.54
CA SER A 125 1.02 10.36 -20.60
C SER A 125 1.02 11.14 -19.29
N ASN A 126 1.54 10.56 -18.21
CA ASN A 126 1.57 11.20 -16.90
C ASN A 126 2.86 12.01 -16.72
N THR A 127 2.77 13.31 -16.99
CA THR A 127 3.89 14.26 -16.85
C THR A 127 4.02 14.79 -15.41
N ILE A 128 3.08 14.44 -14.53
CA ILE A 128 3.04 14.87 -13.13
C ILE A 128 3.36 13.64 -12.25
N ASN A 129 4.31 13.77 -11.32
CA ASN A 129 4.60 12.73 -10.32
C ASN A 129 3.49 12.65 -9.25
N GLY A 130 2.25 12.45 -9.68
CA GLY A 130 1.04 12.39 -8.86
C GLY A 130 0.56 10.96 -8.65
N ARG A 131 -0.07 10.73 -7.49
CA ARG A 131 -0.88 9.53 -7.20
C ARG A 131 -2.34 9.87 -7.47
N PHE A 132 -2.99 9.13 -8.35
CA PHE A 132 -4.35 9.45 -8.83
C PHE A 132 -5.38 8.42 -8.39
N THR A 133 -4.94 7.23 -7.99
CA THR A 133 -5.83 6.14 -7.53
C THR A 133 -5.39 5.64 -6.16
N SER A 134 -6.33 5.04 -5.42
CA SER A 134 -6.06 4.38 -4.14
C SER A 134 -4.94 3.33 -4.25
N ARG A 135 -4.85 2.68 -5.42
CA ARG A 135 -3.81 1.70 -5.73
C ARG A 135 -2.41 2.30 -5.85
N ASP A 136 -2.25 3.58 -6.22
CA ASP A 136 -0.94 4.26 -6.26
C ASP A 136 -0.29 4.46 -4.88
N PHE A 137 -1.05 4.27 -3.79
CA PHE A 137 -0.53 4.34 -2.41
C PHE A 137 -0.02 2.99 -1.89
N ILE A 138 -0.30 1.90 -2.60
CA ILE A 138 0.20 0.58 -2.25
C ILE A 138 1.57 0.39 -2.88
N THR A 139 2.57 0.06 -2.06
CA THR A 139 3.89 -0.30 -2.55
C THR A 139 3.83 -1.71 -3.11
N PRO A 140 4.06 -1.89 -4.42
CA PRO A 140 3.95 -3.21 -5.02
C PRO A 140 5.05 -4.15 -4.52
N PRO A 141 4.75 -5.45 -4.38
CA PRO A 141 5.78 -6.50 -4.27
C PRO A 141 6.53 -6.67 -5.60
N ASP A 142 7.57 -7.52 -5.64
CA ASP A 142 8.50 -7.62 -6.78
C ASP A 142 7.86 -8.06 -8.10
N ASN A 143 6.76 -8.82 -8.03
CA ASN A 143 5.97 -9.21 -9.20
C ASN A 143 5.03 -8.10 -9.70
N ASN A 144 5.05 -6.93 -9.07
CA ASN A 144 4.27 -5.73 -9.37
C ASN A 144 2.73 -5.89 -9.29
N ILE A 145 2.25 -6.98 -8.67
CA ILE A 145 0.81 -7.24 -8.49
C ILE A 145 0.41 -6.74 -7.09
N THR A 146 -0.54 -5.80 -7.02
CA THR A 146 -1.06 -5.24 -5.75
C THR A 146 -2.45 -5.75 -5.39
N LEU A 147 -3.18 -6.26 -6.38
CA LEU A 147 -4.52 -6.80 -6.23
C LEU A 147 -4.68 -7.96 -7.22
N GLY A 148 -5.21 -9.08 -6.74
CA GLY A 148 -5.59 -10.23 -7.53
C GLY A 148 -7.09 -10.45 -7.46
N ILE A 149 -7.70 -10.69 -8.62
CA ILE A 149 -9.12 -10.97 -8.76
C ILE A 149 -9.25 -12.33 -9.43
N VAL A 150 -9.81 -13.31 -8.73
CA VAL A 150 -10.02 -14.67 -9.25
C VAL A 150 -11.51 -14.97 -9.28
N ALA A 151 -12.01 -15.45 -10.42
CA ALA A 151 -13.40 -15.87 -10.55
C ALA A 151 -13.50 -17.40 -10.63
N ALA A 152 -14.45 -17.97 -9.88
CA ALA A 152 -14.84 -19.37 -9.96
C ALA A 152 -16.37 -19.45 -10.04
N GLY A 153 -16.90 -19.66 -11.25
CA GLY A 153 -18.34 -19.57 -11.51
C GLY A 153 -18.86 -18.16 -11.23
N ASN A 154 -19.80 -18.02 -10.28
CA ASN A 154 -20.36 -16.72 -9.86
C ASN A 154 -19.69 -16.14 -8.60
N THR A 155 -18.63 -16.78 -8.11
CA THR A 155 -17.89 -16.32 -6.94
C THR A 155 -16.65 -15.56 -7.39
N ILE A 156 -16.43 -14.38 -6.82
CA ILE A 156 -15.23 -13.58 -7.03
C ILE A 156 -14.44 -13.53 -5.73
N THR A 157 -13.16 -13.88 -5.80
CA THR A 157 -12.23 -13.84 -4.69
C THR A 157 -11.24 -12.70 -4.92
N LEU A 158 -11.20 -11.76 -3.97
CA LEU A 158 -10.29 -10.62 -4.02
C LEU A 158 -9.13 -10.81 -3.04
N GLN A 159 -7.91 -10.52 -3.50
CA GLN A 159 -6.68 -10.69 -2.72
C GLN A 159 -5.79 -9.47 -2.85
N GLY A 160 -5.41 -8.86 -1.73
CA GLY A 160 -4.52 -7.71 -1.70
C GLY A 160 -3.06 -8.10 -1.44
N PHE A 161 -2.13 -7.42 -2.10
CA PHE A 161 -0.69 -7.66 -2.01
C PHE A 161 0.07 -6.34 -1.84
N TRP A 162 1.06 -6.33 -0.95
CA TRP A 162 1.92 -5.16 -0.71
C TRP A 162 3.31 -5.60 -0.26
N LEU A 163 4.29 -4.71 -0.40
CA LEU A 163 5.63 -4.92 0.15
C LEU A 163 5.59 -4.78 1.69
N GLY A 164 5.70 -5.91 2.38
CA GLY A 164 5.72 -5.98 3.85
C GLY A 164 7.12 -6.09 4.45
N ARG A 165 7.19 -6.23 5.78
CA ARG A 165 8.43 -6.37 6.57
C ARG A 165 9.33 -7.55 6.14
N ALA A 166 8.78 -8.56 5.47
CA ALA A 166 9.49 -9.78 5.09
C ALA A 166 10.43 -9.65 3.86
N GLY A 167 10.44 -8.49 3.19
CA GLY A 167 11.42 -8.13 2.14
C GLY A 167 11.09 -8.61 0.70
N ALA A 168 11.83 -8.03 -0.25
CA ALA A 168 11.75 -8.14 -1.72
C ALA A 168 12.21 -9.50 -2.31
N GLY A 169 11.80 -10.61 -1.70
CA GLY A 169 12.17 -11.95 -2.15
C GLY A 169 11.37 -13.07 -1.52
N LYS A 170 10.52 -12.72 -0.55
CA LYS A 170 9.42 -13.55 -0.12
C LYS A 170 8.18 -12.95 -0.77
N ASN A 171 7.65 -13.61 -1.79
CA ASN A 171 6.27 -13.43 -2.27
C ASN A 171 5.26 -13.83 -1.18
N THR A 172 5.58 -13.58 0.08
CA THR A 172 4.70 -13.77 1.22
C THR A 172 3.62 -12.72 1.05
N PHE A 173 2.53 -13.15 0.41
CA PHE A 173 1.20 -13.10 1.03
C PHE A 173 1.39 -12.64 2.48
N ALA A 174 1.20 -11.37 2.79
CA ALA A 174 1.09 -11.01 4.20
C ALA A 174 -0.12 -11.80 4.71
N PRO A 175 0.07 -12.83 5.55
CA PRO A 175 -1.04 -13.66 5.98
C PRO A 175 -1.86 -12.79 6.92
N GLY A 176 -2.94 -12.20 6.42
CA GLY A 176 -3.60 -11.18 7.23
C GLY A 176 -4.81 -10.49 6.64
N ILE A 177 -5.14 -10.66 5.37
CA ILE A 177 -6.49 -10.35 4.88
C ILE A 177 -7.09 -11.68 4.41
N PRO A 178 -8.13 -12.20 5.08
CA PRO A 178 -8.87 -13.34 4.54
C PRO A 178 -9.38 -12.93 3.16
N ALA A 179 -9.19 -13.80 2.17
CA ALA A 179 -9.65 -13.53 0.82
C ALA A 179 -11.12 -13.11 0.87
N PHE A 180 -11.43 -11.93 0.32
CA PHE A 180 -12.78 -11.41 0.38
C PHE A 180 -13.59 -12.11 -0.70
N GLU A 181 -14.51 -12.99 -0.28
CA GLU A 181 -15.41 -13.69 -1.18
C GLU A 181 -16.61 -12.77 -1.46
N VAL A 182 -16.66 -12.22 -2.66
CA VAL A 182 -17.85 -11.56 -3.18
C VAL A 182 -18.65 -12.63 -3.89
N ARG A 183 -19.72 -13.12 -3.24
CA ARG A 183 -20.78 -13.80 -3.97
C ARG A 183 -21.62 -12.76 -4.67
N ARG A 184 -21.90 -13.02 -5.94
CA ARG A 184 -22.98 -12.36 -6.65
C ARG A 184 -24.30 -13.05 -6.43
#